data_AF-A0AA90TQ96-F1
#
_entry.id   AF-A0AA90TQ96-F1
#
_cell.length_a   1.000
_cell.length_b   1.000
_cell.length_c   1.000
_cell.angle_alpha   90.00
_cell.angle_beta   90.00
_cell.angle_gamma   90.00
#
_symmetry.space_group_name_H-M   'P 1'
#
loop_
_entity.id
_entity.type
_entity.pdbx_description
1 polymer ?
#
loop_
_entity_poly.entity_id
_entity_poly.type
_entity_poly.pdbx_seq_one_letter_code
_entity_poly.pdbx_strand_id
1 'polypeptide(L)'
;MWYTNPVNGYNSITRSDGKAFDSVGMLVGSGYGGYCRDRECDAVAPYLSLGYRTLSHGIVVSSGLLPNHNPNAHYLGFSGGGFDEVQVWDFNPLGWPGHSAIIIDAIEMTSSVPEPGTSTLLLAGLGLLALGARRRKRGTSA
;
A
#
# COMPACT_ATOMS: atom_id res chain seq x y z
N MET A 1 21.77 9.51 12.56
CA MET A 1 22.16 9.65 11.14
C MET A 1 20.94 10.17 10.41
N TRP A 2 21.02 11.34 9.78
CA TRP A 2 19.91 11.96 9.07
C TRP A 2 20.07 11.72 7.57
N TYR A 3 19.00 11.26 6.90
CA TYR A 3 18.94 11.25 5.45
C TYR A 3 18.52 12.64 4.97
N THR A 4 19.40 13.34 4.26
CA THR A 4 19.01 14.55 3.52
C THR A 4 18.16 14.11 2.34
N ASN A 5 16.84 14.20 2.49
CA ASN A 5 15.91 14.01 1.38
C ASN A 5 16.00 15.26 0.47
N PRO A 6 16.52 15.15 -0.77
CA PRO A 6 16.72 16.31 -1.63
C PRO A 6 15.46 16.79 -2.34
N VAL A 7 14.27 16.23 -2.05
CA VAL A 7 13.06 16.51 -2.84
C VAL A 7 11.85 16.75 -1.93
N ASN A 8 11.48 18.03 -1.79
CA ASN A 8 10.14 18.52 -1.44
C ASN A 8 9.49 18.03 -0.12
N GLY A 9 10.18 17.29 0.73
CA GLY A 9 9.64 16.79 1.99
C GLY A 9 8.66 15.61 1.84
N TYR A 10 8.77 14.79 0.80
CA TYR A 10 7.91 13.61 0.64
C TYR A 10 8.71 12.33 0.91
N ASN A 11 8.10 11.36 1.57
CA ASN A 11 8.56 9.98 1.55
C ASN A 11 7.72 9.19 0.55
N SER A 12 8.36 8.41 -0.31
CA SER A 12 7.68 7.63 -1.34
C SER A 12 7.96 6.13 -1.23
N ILE A 13 6.97 5.34 -1.61
CA ILE A 13 7.05 3.90 -1.78
C ILE A 13 6.65 3.60 -3.23
N THR A 14 7.57 3.02 -3.98
CA THR A 14 7.36 2.68 -5.39
C THR A 14 7.66 1.20 -5.61
N ARG A 15 6.87 0.55 -6.45
CA ARG A 15 7.17 -0.83 -6.85
C ARG A 15 8.34 -0.87 -7.84
N SER A 16 9.38 -1.63 -7.51
CA SER A 16 10.56 -1.78 -8.36
C SER A 16 10.28 -2.50 -9.70
N ASP A 17 9.18 -3.25 -9.79
CA ASP A 17 8.75 -3.94 -10.99
C ASP A 17 7.84 -3.09 -11.90
N GLY A 18 7.56 -1.83 -11.51
CA GLY A 18 6.73 -0.89 -12.26
C GLY A 18 5.26 -1.32 -12.38
N LYS A 19 4.82 -2.33 -11.63
CA LYS A 19 3.41 -2.75 -11.63
C LYS A 19 2.61 -1.89 -10.66
N ALA A 20 1.29 -1.83 -10.87
CA ALA A 20 0.39 -1.20 -9.91
C ALA A 20 0.28 -2.05 -8.63
N PHE A 21 0.15 -1.40 -7.47
CA PHE A 21 -0.36 -2.00 -6.24
C PHE A 21 -1.81 -2.44 -6.44
N ASP A 22 -2.24 -3.53 -5.80
CA ASP A 22 -3.68 -3.80 -5.58
C ASP A 22 -4.13 -3.08 -4.30
N SER A 23 -3.37 -3.32 -3.22
CA SER A 23 -3.34 -2.47 -2.03
C SER A 23 -1.94 -2.39 -1.41
N VAL A 24 -1.71 -1.33 -0.65
CA VAL A 24 -0.52 -1.14 0.20
C VAL A 24 -0.95 -0.55 1.53
N GLY A 25 -0.39 -1.07 2.60
CA GLY A 25 -0.57 -0.63 3.97
C GLY A 25 0.78 -0.33 4.62
N MET A 26 0.80 0.59 5.57
CA MET A 26 2.01 0.94 6.31
C MET A 26 1.65 1.54 7.67
N LEU A 27 2.56 1.43 8.63
CA LEU A 27 2.53 2.26 9.83
C LEU A 27 3.19 3.60 9.50
N VAL A 28 2.46 4.68 9.75
CA VAL A 28 2.95 6.06 9.62
C VAL A 28 2.97 6.74 10.98
N GLY A 29 3.99 7.53 11.23
CA GLY A 29 4.07 8.40 12.40
C GLY A 29 4.79 9.69 12.08
N SER A 30 4.79 10.64 13.02
CA SER A 30 5.42 11.94 12.84
C SER A 30 6.57 12.18 13.80
N GLY A 31 7.72 12.51 13.25
CA GLY A 31 8.89 13.01 13.96
C GLY A 31 8.70 14.42 14.54
N TYR A 32 7.59 15.11 14.22
CA TYR A 32 7.16 16.28 15.00
C TYR A 32 6.75 15.92 16.43
N GLY A 33 6.70 14.63 16.78
CA GLY A 33 6.57 14.15 18.15
C GLY A 33 7.68 14.59 19.12
N GLY A 34 8.75 15.26 18.68
CA GLY A 34 9.69 15.94 19.61
C GLY A 34 9.04 17.03 20.49
N TYR A 35 7.82 17.47 20.16
CA TYR A 35 6.97 18.32 21.01
C TYR A 35 6.10 17.52 22.00
N CYS A 36 6.07 16.20 21.90
CA CYS A 36 5.45 15.33 22.89
C CYS A 36 6.36 15.19 24.11
N ARG A 37 6.08 15.93 25.18
CA ARG A 37 6.44 15.45 26.52
C ARG A 37 5.47 14.34 26.91
N ASP A 38 5.92 13.42 27.77
CA ASP A 38 5.39 12.10 28.12
C ASP A 38 3.85 11.88 28.25
N ARG A 39 3.00 12.92 28.15
CA ARG A 39 1.53 12.83 28.19
C ARG A 39 0.76 13.80 27.27
N GLU A 40 1.42 14.57 26.39
CA GLU A 40 0.79 15.68 25.65
C GLU A 40 0.87 15.57 24.11
N CYS A 41 1.06 14.37 23.56
CA CYS A 41 1.03 14.19 22.11
C CYS A 41 -0.30 14.62 21.46
N ASP A 42 -1.41 14.48 22.20
CA ASP A 42 -2.73 14.88 21.74
C ASP A 42 -2.89 16.39 21.60
N ALA A 43 -2.04 17.20 22.25
CA ALA A 43 -2.12 18.66 22.15
C ALA A 43 -1.66 19.18 20.79
N VAL A 44 -0.74 18.47 20.13
CA VAL A 44 -0.20 18.87 18.81
C VAL A 44 -0.88 18.13 17.65
N ALA A 45 -1.44 16.94 17.92
CA ALA A 45 -2.18 16.12 16.97
C ALA A 45 -3.28 16.86 16.17
N PRO A 46 -4.13 17.75 16.75
CA PRO A 46 -5.18 18.43 15.99
C PRO A 46 -4.62 19.41 14.95
N TYR A 47 -3.34 19.79 15.08
CA TYR A 47 -2.70 20.69 14.15
C TYR A 47 -2.02 19.93 13.01
N LEU A 48 -1.53 18.72 13.24
CA LEU A 48 -0.85 17.97 12.18
C LEU A 48 -1.84 17.47 11.13
N SER A 49 -1.48 17.62 9.86
CA SER A 49 -2.19 17.02 8.75
C SER A 49 -1.24 16.14 7.96
N LEU A 50 -1.71 14.95 7.59
CA LEU A 50 -0.95 14.05 6.73
C LEU A 50 -1.44 14.20 5.31
N GLY A 51 -0.57 14.64 4.42
CA GLY A 51 -0.84 14.64 3.00
C GLY A 51 -0.49 13.32 2.36
N TYR A 52 -1.29 12.91 1.37
CA TYR A 52 -0.98 11.77 0.54
C TYR A 52 -1.26 12.05 -0.93
N ARG A 53 -0.51 11.34 -1.78
CA ARG A 53 -0.76 11.20 -3.22
C ARG A 53 -0.48 9.76 -3.61
N THR A 54 -1.29 9.24 -4.51
CA THR A 54 -1.03 8.00 -5.23
C THR A 54 -0.78 8.36 -6.68
N LEU A 55 0.20 7.72 -7.30
CA LEU A 55 0.62 8.01 -8.65
C LEU A 55 0.60 6.73 -9.49
N SER A 56 0.33 6.89 -10.78
CA SER A 56 0.54 5.87 -11.81
C SER A 56 1.56 6.41 -12.79
N HIS A 57 2.75 5.81 -12.86
CA HIS A 57 3.82 6.22 -13.76
C HIS A 57 4.16 7.72 -13.64
N GLY A 58 4.18 8.24 -12.41
CA GLY A 58 4.44 9.65 -12.11
C GLY A 58 3.25 10.60 -12.29
N ILE A 59 2.07 10.11 -12.72
CA ILE A 59 0.83 10.90 -12.82
C ILE A 59 0.00 10.71 -11.56
N VAL A 60 -0.38 11.80 -10.89
CA VAL A 60 -1.25 11.73 -9.69
C VAL A 60 -2.63 11.20 -10.08
N VAL A 61 -3.04 10.07 -9.48
CA VAL A 61 -4.36 9.45 -9.70
C VAL A 61 -5.32 9.70 -8.53
N SER A 62 -4.81 9.90 -7.32
CA SER A 62 -5.59 10.32 -6.16
C SER A 62 -4.72 11.08 -5.16
N SER A 63 -5.30 12.04 -4.44
CA SER A 63 -4.59 12.85 -3.45
C SER A 63 -5.54 13.39 -2.39
N GLY A 64 -5.03 13.64 -1.19
CA GLY A 64 -5.82 14.23 -0.13
C GLY A 64 -5.00 14.67 1.08
N LEU A 65 -5.73 15.20 2.06
CA LEU A 65 -5.23 15.53 3.39
C LEU A 65 -6.05 14.74 4.41
N LEU A 66 -5.36 14.11 5.35
CA LEU A 66 -5.92 13.47 6.52
C LEU A 66 -5.72 14.44 7.70
N PRO A 67 -6.77 15.17 8.11
CA PRO A 67 -6.67 16.10 9.23
C PRO A 67 -6.53 15.32 10.55
N ASN A 68 -5.99 15.98 11.57
CA ASN A 68 -5.75 15.40 12.90
C ASN A 68 -4.82 14.18 12.87
N HIS A 69 -3.76 14.27 12.06
CA HIS A 69 -2.74 13.23 12.00
C HIS A 69 -2.08 13.07 13.37
N ASN A 70 -2.17 11.87 13.95
CA ASN A 70 -1.56 11.61 15.25
C ASN A 70 -0.03 11.49 15.07
N PRO A 71 0.79 12.16 15.89
CA PRO A 71 2.25 11.97 15.82
C PRO A 71 2.68 10.53 16.15
N ASN A 72 1.87 9.77 16.91
CA ASN A 72 2.10 8.36 17.17
C ASN A 72 1.88 7.50 15.91
N ALA A 73 2.58 6.37 15.86
CA ALA A 73 2.42 5.40 14.79
C ALA A 73 0.96 4.91 14.68
N HIS A 74 0.38 5.04 13.50
CA HIS A 74 -0.95 4.52 13.15
C HIS A 74 -0.95 3.96 11.74
N TYR A 75 -1.95 3.13 11.44
CA TYR A 75 -2.04 2.46 10.16
C TYR A 75 -2.63 3.38 9.08
N LEU A 76 -1.98 3.40 7.92
CA LEU A 76 -2.45 4.05 6.70
C LEU A 76 -2.45 3.03 5.56
N GLY A 77 -3.56 2.97 4.82
CA GLY A 77 -3.71 2.05 3.70
C GLY A 77 -4.31 2.70 2.48
N PHE A 78 -3.88 2.22 1.30
CA PHE A 78 -4.40 2.58 0.00
C PHE A 78 -4.82 1.31 -0.73
N SER A 79 -6.03 1.28 -1.27
CA SER A 79 -6.61 0.13 -1.96
C SER A 79 -7.43 0.56 -3.18
N GLY A 80 -7.72 -0.38 -4.07
CA GLY A 80 -8.54 -0.15 -5.26
C GLY A 80 -7.75 -0.19 -6.57
N GLY A 81 -6.44 -0.43 -6.49
CA GLY A 81 -5.57 -0.55 -7.65
C GLY A 81 -5.28 0.76 -8.39
N GLY A 82 -4.54 0.65 -9.49
CA GLY A 82 -4.35 1.76 -10.44
C GLY A 82 -3.24 2.76 -10.10
N PHE A 83 -2.41 2.47 -9.11
CA PHE A 83 -1.25 3.29 -8.74
C PHE A 83 -0.03 2.39 -8.51
N ASP A 84 1.18 2.86 -8.88
CA ASP A 84 2.48 2.19 -8.72
C ASP A 84 3.39 2.90 -7.71
N GLU A 85 2.97 4.06 -7.22
CA GLU A 85 3.67 4.85 -6.23
C GLU A 85 2.70 5.49 -5.22
N VAL A 86 3.12 5.52 -3.96
CA VAL A 86 2.48 6.28 -2.89
C VAL A 86 3.48 7.28 -2.34
N GLN A 87 3.06 8.54 -2.26
CA GLN A 87 3.81 9.63 -1.62
C GLN A 87 3.04 10.12 -0.40
N VAL A 88 3.74 10.28 0.71
CA VAL A 88 3.18 10.80 1.96
C VAL A 88 4.10 11.86 2.55
N TRP A 89 3.49 12.85 3.21
CA TRP A 89 4.22 13.93 3.85
C TRP A 89 3.43 14.51 5.02
N ASP A 90 4.15 14.89 6.07
CA ASP A 90 3.55 15.63 7.17
C ASP A 90 3.50 17.11 6.85
N PHE A 91 2.41 17.74 7.30
CA PHE A 91 2.24 19.18 7.29
C PHE A 91 2.09 19.68 8.74
N ASN A 92 2.98 20.60 9.13
CA ASN A 92 2.84 21.36 10.36
C ASN A 92 2.27 22.76 10.05
N PRO A 93 1.03 23.09 10.49
CA PRO A 93 0.42 24.40 10.26
C PRO A 93 1.09 25.51 11.08
N LEU A 94 1.95 25.18 12.05
CA LEU A 94 2.74 26.17 12.81
C LEU A 94 3.91 26.75 12.02
N GLY A 95 3.97 26.51 10.70
CA GLY A 95 4.66 27.40 9.77
C GLY A 95 6.14 27.11 9.56
N TRP A 96 6.57 25.85 9.65
CA TRP A 96 7.91 25.44 9.23
C TRP A 96 7.83 24.97 7.77
N PRO A 97 8.12 25.82 6.78
CA PRO A 97 7.93 25.46 5.38
C PRO A 97 9.01 24.45 4.97
N GLY A 98 8.60 23.39 4.26
CA GLY A 98 9.55 22.56 3.50
C GLY A 98 10.25 21.44 4.26
N HIS A 99 9.80 21.11 5.47
CA HIS A 99 10.27 19.90 6.16
C HIS A 99 9.09 18.96 6.37
N SER A 100 9.31 17.68 6.13
CA SER A 100 8.42 16.60 6.58
C SER A 100 9.21 15.79 7.58
N ALA A 101 8.55 15.43 8.67
CA ALA A 101 9.13 14.60 9.72
C ALA A 101 8.53 13.19 9.70
N ILE A 102 7.96 12.75 8.57
CA ILE A 102 7.22 11.49 8.55
C ILE A 102 8.14 10.27 8.68
N ILE A 103 7.69 9.31 9.48
CA ILE A 103 8.30 8.00 9.70
C ILE A 103 7.37 6.96 9.09
N ILE A 104 7.92 6.03 8.31
CA ILE A 104 7.19 4.93 7.70
C ILE A 104 7.82 3.63 8.18
N ASP A 105 7.01 2.68 8.63
CA ASP A 105 7.42 1.34 9.04
C ASP A 105 6.37 0.29 8.66
N ALA A 106 6.72 -0.98 8.82
CA ALA A 106 5.84 -2.15 8.66
C ALA A 106 4.99 -2.10 7.38
N ILE A 107 5.66 -1.91 6.23
CA ILE A 107 5.00 -1.86 4.93
C ILE A 107 4.50 -3.26 4.56
N GLU A 108 3.21 -3.36 4.27
CA GLU A 108 2.58 -4.55 3.73
C GLU A 108 1.96 -4.27 2.36
N MET A 109 1.99 -5.27 1.51
CA MET A 109 1.39 -5.22 0.18
C MET A 109 0.54 -6.45 0.02
N THR A 110 -0.71 -6.28 -0.38
CA THR A 110 -1.47 -7.41 -0.91
C THR A 110 -1.38 -7.35 -2.42
N SER A 111 -0.96 -8.46 -3.01
CA SER A 111 -1.21 -8.73 -4.42
C SER A 111 -2.27 -9.82 -4.47
N SER A 112 -3.22 -9.66 -5.38
CA SER A 112 -4.01 -10.76 -5.88
C SER A 112 -3.05 -11.72 -6.56
N VAL A 113 -2.49 -12.66 -5.78
CA VAL A 113 -1.79 -13.81 -6.34
C VAL A 113 -2.82 -14.47 -7.26
N PRO A 114 -2.58 -14.53 -8.59
CA PRO A 114 -3.46 -15.31 -9.44
C PRO A 114 -3.46 -16.71 -8.85
N GLU A 115 -4.62 -17.21 -8.41
CA GLU A 115 -4.67 -18.54 -7.81
C GLU A 115 -3.92 -19.50 -8.73
N PRO A 116 -2.98 -20.31 -8.20
CA PRO A 116 -2.10 -21.12 -9.03
C PRO A 116 -2.93 -22.13 -9.82
N GLY A 117 -3.31 -21.76 -11.05
CA GLY A 117 -4.02 -22.58 -12.01
C GLY A 117 -5.11 -23.46 -11.44
N THR A 118 -5.86 -23.07 -10.39
CA THR A 118 -6.89 -23.94 -9.79
C THR A 118 -7.89 -24.36 -10.86
N SER A 119 -8.28 -23.40 -11.71
CA SER A 119 -9.10 -23.62 -12.90
C SER A 119 -8.43 -24.54 -13.91
N THR A 120 -7.12 -24.39 -14.14
CA THR A 120 -6.34 -25.21 -15.09
C THR A 120 -6.20 -26.65 -14.61
N LEU A 121 -5.93 -26.86 -13.32
CA LEU A 121 -5.85 -28.17 -12.68
C LEU A 121 -7.22 -28.85 -12.59
N LEU A 122 -8.27 -28.08 -12.29
CA LEU A 122 -9.64 -28.57 -12.29
C LEU A 122 -10.09 -29.00 -13.70
N LEU A 123 -9.80 -28.19 -14.71
CA LEU A 123 -10.09 -28.50 -16.13
C LEU A 123 -9.28 -29.70 -16.62
N ALA A 124 -8.00 -29.80 -16.26
CA ALA A 124 -7.17 -30.95 -16.57
C ALA A 124 -7.71 -32.23 -15.91
N GLY A 125 -8.10 -32.16 -14.63
CA GLY A 125 -8.71 -33.26 -13.90
C GLY A 125 -10.04 -33.72 -14.52
N LEU A 126 -10.92 -32.79 -14.85
CA LEU A 126 -12.19 -33.08 -15.53
C LEU A 126 -11.98 -33.66 -16.93
N GLY A 127 -10.99 -33.16 -17.68
CA GLY A 127 -10.61 -33.68 -18.99
C GLY A 127 -10.13 -35.14 -18.93
N LEU A 128 -9.30 -35.47 -17.93
CA LEU A 128 -8.83 -36.84 -17.71
C LEU A 128 -9.95 -37.80 -17.31
N LEU A 129 -10.90 -37.36 -16.47
CA LEU A 129 -12.07 -38.15 -16.09
C LEU A 129 -12.99 -38.41 -17.29
N ALA A 130 -13.24 -37.41 -18.14
CA ALA A 130 -14.04 -37.56 -19.35
C ALA A 130 -13.39 -38.52 -20.36
N LEU A 131 -12.05 -38.46 -20.51
CA LEU A 131 -11.30 -39.39 -21.35
C LEU A 131 -11.34 -40.82 -20.80
N GLY A 132 -11.21 -40.99 -19.49
CA GLY A 132 -11.33 -42.29 -18.81
C GLY A 132 -12.72 -42.92 -18.98
N ALA A 133 -13.78 -42.14 -18.83
CA ALA A 133 -15.16 -42.60 -19.02
C ALA A 133 -15.46 -42.99 -20.48
N ARG A 134 -14.92 -42.26 -21.47
CA ARG A 134 -15.03 -42.60 -22.89
C ARG A 134 -14.35 -43.93 -23.25
N ARG A 135 -13.21 -44.25 -22.64
CA ARG A 135 -12.50 -45.51 -22.87
C ARG A 135 -13.28 -46.71 -22.34
N ARG A 136 -13.98 -46.58 -21.22
CA ARG A 136 -14.81 -47.67 -20.65
C ARG A 136 -16.02 -47.98 -21.53
N LYS A 137 -16.69 -46.98 -22.11
CA LYS A 137 -17.83 -47.20 -23.02
C LYS A 137 -17.45 -47.90 -24.34
N ARG A 138 -16.24 -47.67 -24.86
CA ARG A 138 -15.75 -48.34 -26.08
C ARG A 138 -15.31 -49.80 -25.86
N GLY A 139 -15.00 -50.20 -24.62
CA GLY A 139 -14.61 -51.58 -24.29
C GLY A 139 -15.77 -52.54 -24.03
N THR A 140 -17.01 -52.04 -23.96
CA THR A 140 -18.23 -52.83 -23.67
C THR A 140 -19.15 -53.03 -24.88
N SER A 141 -18.67 -52.78 -26.10
CA SER A 141 -19.36 -53.19 -27.33
C SER A 141 -18.62 -54.39 -27.94
N ALA A 142 -18.97 -55.58 -27.45
CA ALA A 142 -18.67 -56.87 -28.07
C ALA A 142 -19.97 -57.71 -28.02
#